data_AF-A0A1I8G8B6-F1
#
_entry.id   AF-A0A1I8G8B6-F1
#
_cell.length_a   1.000
_cell.length_b   1.000
_cell.length_c   1.000
_cell.angle_alpha   90.00
_cell.angle_beta   90.00
_cell.angle_gamma   90.00
#
_symmetry.space_group_name_H-M   'P 1'
#
loop_
_entity.id
_entity.type
_entity.pdbx_description
1 polymer ?
#
loop_
_entity_poly.entity_id
_entity_poly.type
_entity_poly.pdbx_seq_one_letter_code
_entity_poly.pdbx_strand_id
1 'polypeptide(L)'
;LPDTCDPTDWRLSLANAGQKLCPGYPDSLIVPARVSDSQLAESAKHRIGGRLPVLAYLHPASRRFLLVGAGVANDNKRCPADLAVLAAALDISCRLAGGQRLFGCLVDTRSAKAAKAEGGIEPPQHYNQWRARYLDLPPVGDLLTSLCRLVGSLAAESLDAGLPRQFKKSESSSGGGSGAGSASSGAPHWMDALQRTLDAANQLAGLLDGPAAREFACVFLHGRTGRDYSLLLAALVQVMLCPLARQFDGFLAVIDRAFVQFSHPFHRRCARSALYSLQPQQQQSSQQQQQQQQ
;
A
#
# COMPACT_ATOMS: atom_id res chain seq x y z
N LEU A 1 -18.76 13.09 -2.42
CA LEU A 1 -17.42 13.69 -2.22
C LEU A 1 -17.29 13.94 -0.72
N PRO A 2 -16.08 13.89 -0.11
CA PRO A 2 -15.91 14.46 1.23
C PRO A 2 -16.46 15.89 1.22
N ASP A 3 -17.14 16.35 2.27
CA ASP A 3 -17.75 17.70 2.34
C ASP A 3 -16.75 18.84 2.12
N THR A 4 -15.45 18.52 2.12
CA THR A 4 -14.31 19.42 1.93
C THR A 4 -13.76 19.47 0.50
N CYS A 5 -14.25 18.65 -0.43
CA CYS A 5 -13.84 18.65 -1.85
C CYS A 5 -14.75 19.56 -2.69
N ASP A 6 -14.17 20.64 -3.24
CA ASP A 6 -14.86 21.53 -4.17
C ASP A 6 -15.16 20.79 -5.50
N PRO A 7 -16.42 20.79 -5.99
CA PRO A 7 -16.78 20.14 -7.25
C PRO A 7 -16.09 20.75 -8.49
N THR A 8 -15.53 21.96 -8.38
CA THR A 8 -14.70 22.56 -9.44
C THR A 8 -13.29 21.96 -9.49
N ASP A 9 -12.85 21.32 -8.40
CA ASP A 9 -11.53 20.71 -8.26
C ASP A 9 -11.57 19.20 -8.48
N TRP A 10 -12.58 18.54 -7.90
CA TRP A 10 -12.73 17.09 -7.94
C TRP A 10 -14.11 16.71 -8.43
N ARG A 11 -14.17 15.73 -9.33
CA ARG A 11 -15.42 15.18 -9.85
C ARG A 11 -15.53 13.69 -9.57
N LEU A 12 -16.78 13.22 -9.51
CA LEU A 12 -17.08 11.80 -9.56
C LEU A 12 -17.10 11.37 -11.04
N SER A 13 -16.22 10.46 -11.43
CA SER A 13 -16.21 9.82 -12.75
C SER A 13 -16.87 8.46 -12.69
N LEU A 14 -17.73 8.15 -13.66
CA LEU A 14 -18.30 6.82 -13.89
C LEU A 14 -17.53 6.05 -14.97
N ALA A 15 -16.32 6.48 -15.32
CA ALA A 15 -15.52 5.83 -16.36
C ALA A 15 -15.16 4.38 -16.01
N ASN A 16 -15.11 4.04 -14.72
CA ASN A 16 -14.89 2.68 -14.27
C ASN A 16 -16.19 1.87 -14.08
N ALA A 17 -17.35 2.33 -14.56
CA ALA A 17 -18.59 1.59 -14.44
C ALA A 17 -18.50 0.21 -15.12
N GLY A 18 -18.86 -0.85 -14.39
CA GLY A 18 -18.64 -2.24 -14.81
C GLY A 18 -17.16 -2.62 -14.75
N GLN A 19 -16.38 -1.92 -13.93
CA GLN A 19 -14.96 -2.10 -13.67
C GLN A 19 -14.06 -2.16 -14.92
N LYS A 20 -14.43 -1.39 -15.95
CA LYS A 20 -13.79 -1.41 -17.29
C LYS A 20 -12.36 -0.86 -17.31
N LEU A 21 -12.05 0.12 -16.47
CA LEU A 21 -10.70 0.70 -16.38
C LEU A 21 -9.80 -0.11 -15.45
N CYS A 22 -10.34 -0.47 -14.28
CA CYS A 22 -9.67 -1.25 -13.26
C CYS A 22 -10.67 -2.19 -12.57
N PRO A 23 -10.53 -3.51 -12.77
CA PRO A 23 -11.31 -4.55 -12.07
C PRO A 23 -11.24 -4.49 -10.54
N GLY A 24 -10.20 -3.84 -9.99
CA GLY A 24 -9.98 -3.78 -8.55
C GLY A 24 -10.34 -2.45 -7.90
N TYR A 25 -11.01 -1.54 -8.62
CA TYR A 25 -11.49 -0.26 -8.11
C TYR A 25 -13.02 -0.24 -8.11
N PRO A 26 -13.66 0.66 -7.34
CA PRO A 26 -15.10 0.86 -7.39
C PRO A 26 -15.56 1.42 -8.75
N ASP A 27 -16.84 1.28 -9.07
CA ASP A 27 -17.42 1.74 -10.35
C ASP A 27 -17.30 3.26 -10.54
N SER A 28 -17.35 4.01 -9.43
CA SER A 28 -17.20 5.46 -9.42
C SER A 28 -15.88 5.88 -8.79
N LEU A 29 -15.13 6.76 -9.46
CA LEU A 29 -13.81 7.23 -9.02
C LEU A 29 -13.83 8.73 -8.75
N ILE A 30 -13.16 9.16 -7.67
CA ILE A 30 -12.93 10.59 -7.42
C ILE A 30 -11.62 11.00 -8.09
N VAL A 31 -11.73 11.91 -9.07
CA VAL A 31 -10.63 12.32 -9.94
C VAL A 31 -10.62 13.85 -10.11
N PRO A 32 -9.49 14.46 -10.51
CA PRO A 32 -9.46 15.89 -10.76
C PRO A 32 -10.46 16.30 -11.86
N ALA A 33 -11.23 17.37 -11.62
CA ALA A 33 -12.35 17.78 -12.46
C ALA A 33 -11.94 18.02 -13.93
N ARG A 34 -10.75 18.59 -14.15
CA ARG A 34 -10.22 18.91 -15.48
C ARG A 34 -9.72 17.71 -16.29
N VAL A 35 -9.61 16.53 -15.68
CA VAL A 35 -9.13 15.32 -16.38
C VAL A 35 -10.32 14.64 -17.04
N SER A 36 -10.23 14.33 -18.33
CA SER A 36 -11.30 13.63 -19.06
C SER A 36 -11.31 12.13 -18.79
N ASP A 37 -12.45 11.47 -19.00
CA ASP A 37 -12.55 10.01 -18.88
C ASP A 37 -11.65 9.26 -19.89
N SER A 38 -11.39 9.85 -21.06
CA SER A 38 -10.42 9.32 -22.02
C SER A 38 -8.98 9.38 -21.50
N GLN A 39 -8.60 10.44 -20.78
CA GLN A 39 -7.29 10.52 -20.13
C GLN A 39 -7.18 9.50 -18.98
N LEU A 40 -8.26 9.28 -18.22
CA LEU A 40 -8.30 8.22 -17.20
C LEU A 40 -8.06 6.84 -17.83
N ALA A 41 -8.68 6.57 -18.98
CA ALA A 41 -8.49 5.29 -19.68
C ALA A 41 -7.04 5.07 -20.12
N GLU A 42 -6.37 6.09 -20.64
CA GLU A 42 -4.96 6.00 -21.03
C GLU A 42 -4.00 5.93 -19.82
N SER A 43 -4.32 6.62 -18.71
CA SER A 43 -3.59 6.47 -17.44
C SER A 43 -3.75 5.06 -16.86
N ALA A 44 -4.96 4.49 -16.89
CA ALA A 44 -5.22 3.12 -16.46
C ALA A 44 -4.36 2.11 -17.24
N LYS A 45 -4.30 2.23 -18.58
CA LYS A 45 -3.42 1.39 -19.42
C LYS A 45 -1.94 1.53 -19.09
N HIS A 46 -1.52 2.70 -18.58
CA HIS A 46 -0.13 2.96 -18.20
C HIS A 46 0.23 2.38 -16.82
N ARG A 47 -0.75 1.96 -16.01
CA ARG A 47 -0.57 1.58 -14.60
C ARG A 47 -0.85 0.09 -14.42
N ILE A 48 -0.08 -0.56 -13.55
CA ILE A 48 -0.18 -2.01 -13.36
C ILE A 48 -1.59 -2.39 -12.87
N GLY A 49 -2.25 -3.27 -13.62
CA GLY A 49 -3.60 -3.73 -13.32
C GLY A 49 -4.68 -2.65 -13.45
N GLY A 50 -4.44 -1.59 -14.22
CA GLY A 50 -5.41 -0.51 -14.41
C GLY A 50 -5.49 0.49 -13.25
N ARG A 51 -4.66 0.32 -12.21
CA ARG A 51 -4.78 1.06 -10.95
C ARG A 51 -4.14 2.45 -11.05
N LEU A 52 -4.81 3.31 -11.82
CA LEU A 52 -4.49 4.71 -11.97
C LEU A 52 -4.53 5.49 -10.64
N PRO A 53 -3.84 6.64 -10.54
CA PRO A 53 -3.90 7.49 -9.35
C PRO A 53 -5.33 7.98 -9.08
N VAL A 54 -5.85 7.70 -7.90
CA VAL A 54 -7.18 8.15 -7.44
C VAL A 54 -7.13 8.66 -6.01
N LEU A 55 -8.05 9.55 -5.66
CA LEU A 55 -8.09 10.15 -4.33
C LEU A 55 -8.52 9.12 -3.27
N ALA A 56 -7.67 8.91 -2.26
CA ALA A 56 -7.99 8.09 -1.10
C ALA A 56 -8.35 8.93 0.13
N TYR A 57 -7.65 10.05 0.35
CA TYR A 57 -7.87 10.90 1.52
C TYR A 57 -7.50 12.36 1.24
N LEU A 58 -8.26 13.27 1.83
CA LEU A 58 -7.99 14.71 1.88
C LEU A 58 -7.83 15.11 3.34
N HIS A 59 -6.65 15.61 3.70
CA HIS A 59 -6.41 16.13 5.04
C HIS A 59 -7.11 17.50 5.20
N PRO A 60 -8.09 17.66 6.12
CA PRO A 60 -8.92 18.86 6.17
C PRO A 60 -8.14 20.14 6.52
N ALA A 61 -7.22 20.06 7.48
CA ALA A 61 -6.51 21.24 7.98
C ALA A 61 -5.45 21.73 6.99
N SER A 62 -4.68 20.82 6.39
CA SER A 62 -3.60 21.19 5.47
C SER A 62 -3.98 21.20 3.99
N ARG A 63 -5.19 20.72 3.65
CA ARG A 63 -5.69 20.59 2.28
C ARG A 63 -4.81 19.74 1.36
N ARG A 64 -3.99 18.85 1.94
CA ARG A 64 -3.15 17.92 1.19
C ARG A 64 -3.89 16.63 0.86
N PHE A 65 -3.67 16.14 -0.35
CA PHE A 65 -4.30 14.93 -0.85
C PHE A 65 -3.36 13.74 -0.77
N LEU A 66 -3.90 12.59 -0.38
CA LEU A 66 -3.31 11.28 -0.53
C LEU A 66 -4.00 10.57 -1.68
N LEU A 67 -3.24 10.36 -2.75
CA LEU A 67 -3.62 9.52 -3.87
C LEU A 67 -3.09 8.10 -3.65
N VAL A 68 -3.81 7.09 -4.13
CA VAL A 68 -3.36 5.70 -4.16
C VAL A 68 -3.41 5.14 -5.58
N GLY A 69 -2.53 4.19 -5.87
CA GLY A 69 -2.50 3.48 -7.15
C GLY A 69 -1.39 2.43 -7.22
N ALA A 70 -1.10 1.97 -8.43
CA ALA A 70 0.01 1.07 -8.71
C ALA A 70 1.15 1.79 -9.43
N GLY A 71 2.32 1.16 -9.45
CA GLY A 71 3.44 1.58 -10.29
C GLY A 71 3.09 1.54 -11.79
N VAL A 72 3.96 2.16 -12.59
CA VAL A 72 3.81 2.18 -14.04
C VAL A 72 4.05 0.79 -14.64
N ALA A 73 3.36 0.46 -15.74
CA ALA A 73 3.50 -0.84 -16.41
C ALA A 73 4.78 -0.92 -17.26
N ASN A 74 5.28 0.22 -17.74
CA ASN A 74 6.51 0.32 -18.52
C ASN A 74 7.28 1.59 -18.12
N ASP A 75 8.36 1.38 -17.37
CA ASP A 75 9.21 2.41 -16.77
C ASP A 75 9.96 3.28 -17.80
N ASN A 76 9.98 2.88 -19.07
CA ASN A 76 10.61 3.64 -20.16
C ASN A 76 9.62 4.47 -20.98
N LYS A 77 8.31 4.28 -20.78
CA LYS A 77 7.28 4.91 -21.61
C LYS A 77 6.69 6.12 -20.89
N ARG A 78 6.78 7.29 -21.52
CA ARG A 78 6.01 8.47 -21.09
C ARG A 78 4.52 8.28 -21.38
N CYS A 79 3.66 8.60 -20.43
CA CYS A 79 2.20 8.69 -20.65
C CYS A 79 1.70 10.11 -20.35
N PRO A 80 1.36 10.93 -21.37
CA PRO A 80 0.83 12.28 -21.16
C PRO A 80 -0.46 12.32 -20.34
N ALA A 81 -1.32 11.30 -20.49
CA ALA A 81 -2.57 11.23 -19.76
C ALA A 81 -2.38 10.95 -18.26
N ASP A 82 -1.45 10.06 -17.91
CA ASP A 82 -1.08 9.80 -16.51
C ASP A 82 -0.44 11.03 -15.85
N LEU A 83 0.46 11.70 -16.58
CA LEU A 83 1.05 12.96 -16.13
C LEU A 83 -0.02 14.04 -15.94
N ALA A 84 -1.05 14.09 -16.79
CA ALA A 84 -2.16 15.04 -16.64
C ALA A 84 -2.98 14.78 -15.36
N VAL A 85 -3.22 13.51 -14.99
CA VAL A 85 -3.90 13.16 -13.73
C VAL A 85 -3.11 13.69 -12.52
N LEU A 86 -1.82 13.36 -12.47
CA LEU A 86 -0.96 13.76 -11.37
C LEU A 86 -0.74 15.27 -11.32
N ALA A 87 -0.46 15.92 -12.47
CA ALA A 87 -0.35 17.37 -12.55
C ALA A 87 -1.64 18.09 -12.15
N ALA A 88 -2.82 17.49 -12.43
CA ALA A 88 -4.09 18.02 -11.99
C ALA A 88 -4.26 18.00 -10.47
N ALA A 89 -3.97 16.86 -9.84
CA ALA A 89 -3.98 16.78 -8.39
C ALA A 89 -2.97 17.75 -7.75
N LEU A 90 -1.75 17.83 -8.28
CA LEU A 90 -0.71 18.72 -7.76
C LEU A 90 -1.11 20.20 -7.86
N ASP A 91 -1.65 20.63 -8.99
CA ASP A 91 -2.06 22.03 -9.17
C ASP A 91 -3.22 22.43 -8.25
N ILE A 92 -4.22 21.56 -8.07
CA ILE A 92 -5.29 21.76 -7.09
C ILE A 92 -4.68 21.97 -5.69
N SER A 93 -3.75 21.09 -5.31
CA SER A 93 -3.10 21.14 -4.01
C SER A 93 -2.29 22.42 -3.80
N CYS A 94 -1.49 22.83 -4.79
CA CYS A 94 -0.70 24.05 -4.76
C CYS A 94 -1.60 25.30 -4.65
N ARG A 95 -2.73 25.32 -5.36
CA ARG A 95 -3.70 26.41 -5.26
C ARG A 95 -4.33 26.48 -3.86
N LEU A 96 -4.73 25.34 -3.29
CA LEU A 96 -5.25 25.27 -1.92
C LEU A 96 -4.21 25.63 -0.85
N ALA A 97 -2.92 25.43 -1.14
CA ALA A 97 -1.79 25.85 -0.31
C ALA A 97 -1.40 27.34 -0.50
N GLY A 98 -2.36 28.21 -0.84
CA GLY A 98 -2.11 29.64 -1.03
C GLY A 98 -1.32 29.97 -2.30
N GLY A 99 -1.34 29.10 -3.32
CA GLY A 99 -0.65 29.29 -4.59
C GLY A 99 0.84 28.97 -4.58
N GLN A 100 1.38 28.45 -3.47
CA GLN A 100 2.78 28.05 -3.37
C GLN A 100 3.11 26.94 -4.38
N ARG A 101 4.24 27.07 -5.07
CA ARG A 101 4.75 26.05 -6.00
C ARG A 101 5.49 24.98 -5.21
N LEU A 102 4.77 23.93 -4.83
CA LEU A 102 5.29 22.78 -4.09
C LEU A 102 5.48 21.57 -5.01
N PHE A 103 6.22 20.57 -4.54
CA PHE A 103 6.41 19.31 -5.25
C PHE A 103 5.31 18.31 -4.92
N GLY A 104 5.08 17.33 -5.81
CA GLY A 104 4.41 16.10 -5.45
C GLY A 104 5.40 15.11 -4.81
N CYS A 105 4.93 14.22 -3.93
CA CYS A 105 5.73 13.13 -3.39
C CYS A 105 5.25 11.79 -3.94
N LEU A 106 6.13 11.03 -4.61
CA LEU A 106 5.87 9.63 -4.98
C LEU A 106 6.41 8.77 -3.86
N VAL A 107 5.55 8.02 -3.18
CA VAL A 107 5.93 7.14 -2.07
C VAL A 107 5.75 5.70 -2.53
N ASP A 108 6.87 5.03 -2.81
CA ASP A 108 6.89 3.60 -3.08
C ASP A 108 7.06 2.83 -1.76
N THR A 109 6.17 1.88 -1.50
CA THR A 109 6.22 1.04 -0.30
C THR A 109 7.46 0.17 -0.23
N ARG A 110 8.10 -0.11 -1.37
CA ARG A 110 9.28 -0.98 -1.48
C ARG A 110 10.57 -0.22 -1.20
N SER A 111 11.66 -0.97 -1.13
CA SER A 111 13.01 -0.40 -1.18
C SER A 111 13.36 0.06 -2.59
N ALA A 112 14.26 1.03 -2.73
CA ALA A 112 14.74 1.47 -4.04
C ALA A 112 15.37 0.31 -4.85
N LYS A 113 16.05 -0.63 -4.16
CA LYS A 113 16.64 -1.82 -4.78
C LYS A 113 15.57 -2.78 -5.30
N ALA A 114 14.54 -3.07 -4.49
CA ALA A 114 13.44 -3.95 -4.88
C ALA A 114 12.61 -3.33 -6.00
N ALA A 115 12.32 -2.03 -5.92
CA ALA A 115 11.62 -1.31 -6.96
C ALA A 115 12.36 -1.36 -8.29
N LYS A 116 13.69 -1.19 -8.29
CA LYS A 116 14.52 -1.29 -9.49
C LYS A 116 14.55 -2.70 -10.09
N ALA A 117 14.53 -3.74 -9.24
CA ALA A 117 14.55 -5.13 -9.70
C ALA A 117 13.20 -5.58 -10.30
N GLU A 118 12.09 -5.15 -9.69
CA GLU A 118 10.74 -5.53 -10.11
C GLU A 118 10.14 -4.58 -11.16
N GLY A 119 10.71 -3.37 -11.28
CA GLY A 119 10.20 -2.25 -12.05
C GLY A 119 8.99 -1.57 -11.40
N GLY A 120 8.33 -0.73 -12.18
CA GLY A 120 7.09 -0.02 -11.83
C GLY A 120 7.37 1.30 -11.17
N ILE A 121 8.48 1.91 -11.60
CA ILE A 121 8.97 3.17 -11.09
C ILE A 121 8.69 4.25 -12.13
N GLU A 122 8.19 5.37 -11.65
CA GLU A 122 8.07 6.61 -12.39
C GLU A 122 9.46 7.17 -12.75
N PRO A 123 9.85 7.21 -14.03
CA PRO A 123 11.14 7.77 -14.43
C PRO A 123 11.22 9.28 -14.12
N PRO A 124 12.23 9.75 -13.36
CA PRO A 124 12.35 11.16 -12.96
C PRO A 124 12.35 12.16 -14.12
N GLN A 125 12.78 11.73 -15.31
CA GLN A 125 12.78 12.54 -16.53
C GLN A 125 11.37 12.96 -16.97
N HIS A 126 10.36 12.15 -16.68
CA HIS A 126 8.97 12.43 -17.05
C HIS A 126 8.17 13.01 -15.88
N TYR A 127 8.51 12.64 -14.65
CA TYR A 127 7.83 13.03 -13.42
C TYR A 127 8.64 14.07 -12.63
N ASN A 128 9.16 15.10 -13.31
CA ASN A 128 10.12 16.07 -12.76
C ASN A 128 9.58 16.97 -11.62
N GLN A 129 8.25 17.14 -11.53
CA GLN A 129 7.60 17.85 -10.41
C GLN A 129 7.33 16.95 -9.20
N TRP A 130 7.75 15.69 -9.27
CA TRP A 130 7.49 14.68 -8.27
C TRP A 130 8.80 14.12 -7.70
N ARG A 131 8.92 14.09 -6.37
CA ARG A 131 10.10 13.55 -5.68
C ARG A 131 9.77 12.16 -5.13
N ALA A 132 10.56 11.17 -5.53
CA ALA A 132 10.40 9.79 -5.07
C ALA A 132 10.97 9.59 -3.65
N ARG A 133 10.25 8.83 -2.83
CA ARG A 133 10.65 8.32 -1.52
C ARG A 133 10.30 6.83 -1.45
N TYR A 134 11.19 6.06 -0.82
CA TYR A 134 11.06 4.61 -0.68
C TYR A 134 10.95 4.26 0.80
N LEU A 135 9.95 3.45 1.16
CA LEU A 135 9.66 3.11 2.56
C LEU A 135 10.41 1.86 3.05
N ASP A 136 11.01 1.09 2.14
CA ASP A 136 11.78 -0.13 2.48
C ASP A 136 10.98 -1.13 3.33
N LEU A 137 9.69 -1.28 3.03
CA LEU A 137 8.86 -2.28 3.71
C LEU A 137 9.18 -3.68 3.19
N PRO A 138 9.19 -4.69 4.08
CA PRO A 138 9.44 -6.06 3.67
C PRO A 138 8.35 -6.55 2.71
N PRO A 139 8.64 -7.47 1.79
CA PRO A 139 7.63 -8.11 0.96
C PRO A 139 6.48 -8.70 1.78
N VAL A 140 5.26 -8.65 1.25
CA VAL A 140 4.05 -9.15 1.95
C VAL A 140 4.16 -10.66 2.27
N GLY A 141 4.86 -11.44 1.44
CA GLY A 141 5.11 -12.86 1.71
C GLY A 141 6.00 -13.10 2.95
N ASP A 142 6.90 -12.16 3.23
CA ASP A 142 7.81 -12.25 4.37
C ASP A 142 7.06 -11.95 5.68
N LEU A 143 6.01 -11.12 5.65
CA LEU A 143 5.13 -10.89 6.80
C LEU A 143 4.46 -12.17 7.29
N LEU A 144 3.87 -12.94 6.38
CA LEU A 144 3.21 -14.20 6.74
C LEU A 144 4.23 -15.18 7.32
N THR A 145 5.40 -15.29 6.68
CA THR A 145 6.49 -16.13 7.17
C THR A 145 6.93 -15.73 8.57
N SER A 146 7.06 -14.42 8.81
CA SER A 146 7.41 -13.85 10.11
C SER A 146 6.36 -14.16 11.18
N LEU A 147 5.07 -13.98 10.87
CA LEU A 147 3.97 -14.31 11.77
C LEU A 147 3.93 -15.82 12.08
N CYS A 148 4.09 -16.69 11.08
CA CYS A 148 4.15 -18.13 11.28
C CYS A 148 5.27 -18.55 12.23
N ARG A 149 6.46 -17.92 12.13
CA ARG A 149 7.58 -18.15 13.05
C ARG A 149 7.22 -17.75 14.48
N LEU A 150 6.62 -16.57 14.67
CA LEU A 150 6.18 -16.11 16.00
C LEU A 150 5.12 -17.02 16.62
N VAL A 151 4.08 -17.38 15.87
CA VAL A 151 3.03 -18.27 16.39
C VAL A 151 3.61 -19.66 16.68
N GLY A 152 4.53 -20.15 15.85
CA GLY A 152 5.23 -21.42 16.07
C GLY A 152 6.09 -21.42 17.34
N SER A 153 6.81 -20.33 17.63
CA SER A 153 7.62 -20.22 18.85
C SER A 153 6.75 -20.14 20.11
N LEU A 154 5.69 -19.33 20.08
CA LEU A 154 4.74 -19.22 21.20
C LEU A 154 4.00 -20.55 21.44
N ALA A 155 3.65 -21.29 20.38
CA ALA A 155 3.06 -22.61 20.51
C ALA A 155 4.05 -23.64 21.08
N ALA A 156 5.34 -23.52 20.77
CA ALA A 156 6.38 -24.42 21.29
C ALA A 156 6.62 -24.22 22.79
N GLU A 157 6.53 -22.99 23.27
CA GLU A 157 6.61 -22.67 24.70
C GLU A 157 5.35 -23.11 25.46
N SER A 158 4.19 -23.13 24.78
CA SER A 158 2.89 -23.54 25.35
C SER A 158 2.66 -25.06 25.34
N LEU A 159 3.29 -25.80 24.44
CA LEU A 159 3.07 -27.24 24.23
C LEU A 159 4.42 -27.95 24.14
N ASP A 160 4.75 -28.71 25.18
CA ASP A 160 5.86 -29.69 25.18
C ASP A 160 5.56 -30.91 24.25
N ALA A 161 4.68 -30.73 23.26
CA ALA A 161 4.13 -31.77 22.41
C ALA A 161 4.22 -31.38 20.92
N GLY A 162 5.27 -31.86 20.25
CA GLY A 162 5.14 -32.36 18.87
C GLY A 162 4.98 -31.36 17.72
N LEU A 163 5.55 -30.15 17.78
CA LEU A 163 5.60 -29.28 16.60
C LEU A 163 6.42 -29.88 15.44
N PRO A 164 6.01 -29.66 14.17
CA PRO A 164 6.73 -30.19 13.00
C PRO A 164 8.16 -29.66 12.92
N ARG A 165 9.12 -30.54 12.59
CA ARG A 165 10.59 -30.28 12.56
C ARG A 165 11.04 -29.09 11.71
N GLN A 166 10.20 -28.56 10.83
CA GLN A 166 10.49 -27.42 9.95
C GLN A 166 10.68 -26.08 10.71
N PHE A 167 10.19 -25.97 11.95
CA PHE A 167 10.38 -24.79 12.80
C PHE A 167 11.40 -24.99 13.93
N LYS A 168 11.92 -26.21 14.13
CA LYS A 168 12.95 -26.51 15.15
C LYS A 168 14.38 -26.12 14.73
N LYS A 169 14.57 -25.53 13.55
CA LYS A 169 15.90 -25.10 13.13
C LYS A 169 16.18 -23.68 13.62
N SER A 170 17.01 -23.62 14.67
CA SER A 170 17.75 -22.48 15.20
C SER A 170 17.11 -21.73 16.37
N GLU A 171 17.18 -22.31 17.58
CA GLU A 171 17.49 -21.57 18.82
C GLU A 171 18.23 -22.48 19.82
N SER A 172 19.43 -22.96 19.44
CA SER A 172 20.32 -23.62 20.41
C SER A 172 21.78 -23.28 20.12
N SER A 173 22.25 -22.19 20.73
CA SER A 173 23.53 -22.17 21.45
C SER A 173 23.82 -20.76 21.96
N SER A 174 23.76 -20.61 23.28
CA SER A 174 24.62 -19.71 24.03
C SER A 174 26.08 -19.86 23.58
N GLY A 175 26.67 -18.77 23.08
CA GLY A 175 28.09 -18.71 22.74
C GLY A 175 28.44 -17.31 22.26
N GLY A 176 29.12 -16.54 23.11
CA GLY A 176 29.58 -15.19 22.80
C GLY A 176 30.45 -15.18 21.55
N GLY A 177 30.17 -14.24 20.66
CA GLY A 177 30.92 -14.05 19.43
C GLY A 177 30.37 -12.87 18.64
N SER A 178 30.97 -11.71 18.85
CA SER A 178 30.85 -10.55 17.96
C SER A 178 31.31 -10.97 16.56
N GLY A 179 30.37 -11.18 15.64
CA GLY A 179 30.66 -11.64 14.30
C GLY A 179 29.49 -11.41 13.38
N ALA A 180 29.63 -10.42 12.50
CA ALA A 180 28.80 -10.28 11.32
C ALA A 180 28.87 -11.58 10.50
N GLY A 181 27.71 -12.19 10.23
CA GLY A 181 27.59 -13.31 9.30
C GLY A 181 26.91 -14.54 9.87
N SER A 182 25.58 -14.56 9.81
CA SER A 182 24.84 -15.80 9.55
C SER A 182 23.50 -15.49 8.89
N ALA A 183 23.47 -15.67 7.57
CA ALA A 183 22.28 -15.61 6.75
C ALA A 183 21.36 -16.79 7.12
N SER A 184 20.46 -16.59 8.07
CA SER A 184 19.39 -17.53 8.41
C SER A 184 18.04 -16.99 7.92
N SER A 185 17.73 -17.23 6.64
CA SER A 185 16.38 -17.17 6.05
C SER A 185 15.58 -15.85 6.14
N GLY A 186 16.05 -14.82 5.44
CA GLY A 186 15.27 -13.90 4.56
C GLY A 186 14.19 -12.97 5.13
N ALA A 187 13.32 -13.42 6.05
CA ALA A 187 12.17 -12.66 6.54
C ALA A 187 12.48 -11.95 7.88
N PRO A 188 11.98 -10.71 8.10
CA PRO A 188 12.21 -9.95 9.33
C PRO A 188 11.50 -10.59 10.54
N HIS A 189 11.88 -10.19 11.76
CA HIS A 189 11.08 -10.50 12.95
C HIS A 189 9.74 -9.78 12.89
N TRP A 190 8.70 -10.38 13.50
CA TRP A 190 7.33 -9.87 13.37
C TRP A 190 7.19 -8.46 13.94
N MET A 191 7.80 -8.23 15.09
CA MET A 191 7.81 -6.92 15.75
C MET A 191 8.55 -5.87 14.92
N ASP A 192 9.69 -6.22 14.31
CA ASP A 192 10.42 -5.30 13.41
C ASP A 192 9.57 -4.90 12.20
N ALA A 193 8.83 -5.86 11.62
CA ALA A 193 7.97 -5.59 10.48
C ALA A 193 6.78 -4.69 10.86
N LEU A 194 6.18 -4.90 12.03
CA LEU A 194 5.15 -4.03 12.58
C LEU A 194 5.68 -2.61 12.84
N GLN A 195 6.84 -2.49 13.50
CA GLN A 195 7.46 -1.21 13.79
C GLN A 195 7.74 -0.44 12.49
N ARG A 196 8.38 -1.06 11.50
CA ARG A 196 8.64 -0.43 10.19
C ARG A 196 7.36 0.03 9.49
N THR A 197 6.28 -0.74 9.60
CA THR A 197 4.98 -0.38 8.99
C THR A 197 4.37 0.84 9.67
N LEU A 198 4.42 0.90 11.00
CA LEU A 198 3.94 2.06 11.77
C LEU A 198 4.80 3.30 11.55
N ASP A 199 6.13 3.13 11.49
CA ASP A 199 7.07 4.21 11.16
C ASP A 199 6.81 4.76 9.76
N ALA A 200 6.52 3.90 8.78
CA ALA A 200 6.15 4.31 7.44
C ALA A 200 4.82 5.07 7.41
N ALA A 201 3.82 4.64 8.19
CA ALA A 201 2.54 5.36 8.32
C ALA A 201 2.75 6.74 8.97
N ASN A 202 3.58 6.82 10.01
CA ASN A 202 3.93 8.07 10.67
C ASN A 202 4.68 9.04 9.73
N GLN A 203 5.64 8.53 8.96
CA GLN A 203 6.32 9.33 7.93
C GLN A 203 5.34 9.86 6.88
N LEU A 204 4.40 9.03 6.42
CA LEU A 204 3.37 9.43 5.47
C LEU A 204 2.40 10.47 6.06
N ALA A 205 2.00 10.31 7.33
CA ALA A 205 1.21 11.30 8.04
C ALA A 205 1.96 12.65 8.15
N GLY A 206 3.27 12.61 8.43
CA GLY A 206 4.15 13.78 8.45
C GLY A 206 4.29 14.50 7.09
N LEU A 207 4.12 13.79 5.97
CA LEU A 207 4.03 14.40 4.63
C LEU A 207 2.72 15.15 4.40
N LEU A 208 1.65 14.82 5.14
CA LEU A 208 0.35 15.47 5.00
C LEU A 208 0.13 16.57 6.03
N ASP A 209 0.62 16.42 7.26
CA ASP A 209 0.34 17.34 8.37
C ASP A 209 1.59 17.84 9.13
N GLY A 210 2.78 17.38 8.77
CA GLY A 210 4.03 17.74 9.46
C GLY A 210 4.83 18.88 8.82
N PRO A 211 6.07 19.12 9.29
CA PRO A 211 6.97 20.13 8.72
C PRO A 211 7.32 19.84 7.26
N ALA A 212 7.51 18.56 6.91
CA ALA A 212 7.79 18.09 5.56
C ALA A 212 6.66 18.41 4.57
N ALA A 213 5.47 18.62 5.09
CA ALA A 213 4.32 18.96 4.30
C ALA A 213 4.46 20.38 3.70
N ARG A 214 5.33 21.24 4.24
CA ARG A 214 5.72 22.52 3.58
C ARG A 214 6.47 22.33 2.26
N GLU A 215 7.01 21.15 1.99
CA GLU A 215 7.71 20.83 0.74
C GLU A 215 6.76 20.19 -0.30
N PHE A 216 5.78 19.42 0.18
CA PHE A 216 4.89 18.62 -0.67
C PHE A 216 3.43 19.05 -0.59
N ALA A 217 2.79 19.29 -1.74
CA ALA A 217 1.38 19.62 -1.78
C ALA A 217 0.46 18.39 -1.82
N CYS A 218 0.92 17.29 -2.43
CA CYS A 218 0.18 16.03 -2.45
C CYS A 218 1.13 14.83 -2.46
N VAL A 219 0.60 13.69 -2.04
CA VAL A 219 1.31 12.41 -2.00
C VAL A 219 0.61 11.39 -2.88
N PHE A 220 1.37 10.69 -3.70
CA PHE A 220 0.92 9.51 -4.42
C PHE A 220 1.60 8.28 -3.84
N LEU A 221 0.81 7.46 -3.14
CA LEU A 221 1.27 6.25 -2.47
C LEU A 221 0.99 5.04 -3.36
N HIS A 222 2.04 4.28 -3.65
CA HIS A 222 1.93 3.06 -4.44
C HIS A 222 2.95 2.02 -3.99
N GLY A 223 2.76 0.80 -4.49
CA GLY A 223 3.81 -0.20 -4.58
C GLY A 223 3.81 -0.72 -6.01
N ARG A 224 4.31 -1.93 -6.24
CA ARG A 224 4.19 -2.56 -7.58
C ARG A 224 2.73 -2.67 -8.03
N THR A 225 1.86 -3.22 -7.18
CA THR A 225 0.45 -3.50 -7.52
C THR A 225 -0.55 -2.59 -6.81
N GLY A 226 -0.15 -1.85 -5.77
CA GLY A 226 -1.05 -0.93 -5.05
C GLY A 226 -2.22 -1.60 -4.33
N ARG A 227 -2.06 -2.84 -3.85
CA ARG A 227 -3.14 -3.65 -3.24
C ARG A 227 -2.89 -4.11 -1.80
N ASP A 228 -1.68 -3.91 -1.29
CA ASP A 228 -1.29 -4.40 0.04
C ASP A 228 -0.90 -3.20 0.93
N TYR A 229 0.39 -2.95 1.13
CA TYR A 229 0.87 -1.84 1.97
C TYR A 229 0.32 -0.48 1.59
N SER A 230 0.11 -0.20 0.30
CA SER A 230 -0.47 1.08 -0.12
C SER A 230 -1.87 1.31 0.47
N LEU A 231 -2.68 0.26 0.56
CA LEU A 231 -4.03 0.34 1.16
C LEU A 231 -3.94 0.39 2.69
N LEU A 232 -3.06 -0.44 3.29
CA LEU A 232 -2.83 -0.44 4.73
C LEU A 232 -2.35 0.91 5.25
N LEU A 233 -1.35 1.50 4.61
CA LEU A 233 -0.81 2.80 5.01
C LEU A 233 -1.83 3.92 4.77
N ALA A 234 -2.60 3.87 3.69
CA ALA A 234 -3.68 4.84 3.46
C ALA A 234 -4.78 4.75 4.54
N ALA A 235 -5.08 3.55 5.04
CA ALA A 235 -5.99 3.37 6.17
C ALA A 235 -5.38 3.86 7.49
N LEU A 236 -4.13 3.50 7.79
CA LEU A 236 -3.44 3.93 9.01
C LEU A 236 -3.31 5.46 9.10
N VAL A 237 -2.98 6.12 8.00
CA VAL A 237 -2.90 7.59 7.96
C VAL A 237 -4.25 8.24 8.22
N GLN A 238 -5.34 7.66 7.72
CA GLN A 238 -6.69 8.13 8.06
C GLN A 238 -6.97 7.95 9.55
N VAL A 239 -6.62 6.81 10.15
CA VAL A 239 -6.77 6.58 11.59
C VAL A 239 -5.93 7.55 12.43
N MET A 240 -4.72 7.88 11.98
CA MET A 240 -3.81 8.82 12.64
C MET A 240 -4.30 10.28 12.55
N LEU A 241 -4.75 10.72 11.37
CA LEU A 241 -5.04 12.14 11.10
C LEU A 241 -6.53 12.50 11.19
N CYS A 242 -7.45 11.55 11.13
CA CYS A 242 -8.88 11.80 11.16
C CYS A 242 -9.50 11.28 12.46
N PRO A 243 -9.98 12.15 13.38
CA PRO A 243 -10.67 11.72 14.60
C PRO A 243 -11.89 10.84 14.34
N LEU A 244 -12.65 11.11 13.27
CA LEU A 244 -13.83 10.31 12.90
C LEU A 244 -13.45 8.86 12.56
N ALA A 245 -12.28 8.63 11.95
CA ALA A 245 -11.79 7.28 11.63
C ALA A 245 -11.50 6.41 12.87
N ARG A 246 -11.50 7.00 14.09
CA ARG A 246 -11.34 6.30 15.36
C ARG A 246 -12.67 6.02 16.06
N GLN A 247 -13.78 6.52 15.53
CA GLN A 247 -15.12 6.10 15.94
C GLN A 247 -15.48 4.78 15.24
N PHE A 248 -16.42 4.02 15.80
CA PHE A 248 -16.80 2.70 15.27
C PHE A 248 -17.21 2.77 13.79
N ASP A 249 -18.18 3.62 13.45
CA ASP A 249 -18.66 3.76 12.07
C ASP A 249 -17.58 4.31 11.14
N GLY A 250 -16.77 5.25 11.62
CA GLY A 250 -15.68 5.82 10.82
C GLY A 250 -14.56 4.82 10.56
N PHE A 251 -14.25 3.94 11.51
CA PHE A 251 -13.28 2.86 11.32
C PHE A 251 -13.80 1.85 10.29
N LEU A 252 -15.07 1.44 10.39
CA LEU A 252 -15.71 0.58 9.38
C LEU A 252 -15.69 1.23 7.99
N ALA A 253 -15.98 2.52 7.89
CA ALA A 253 -15.91 3.26 6.63
C ALA A 253 -14.49 3.35 6.07
N VAL A 254 -13.45 3.35 6.90
CA VAL A 254 -12.05 3.25 6.44
C VAL A 254 -11.76 1.85 5.91
N ILE A 255 -12.20 0.79 6.59
CA ILE A 255 -12.01 -0.59 6.13
C ILE A 255 -12.72 -0.82 4.79
N ASP A 256 -14.00 -0.45 4.70
CA ASP A 256 -14.79 -0.59 3.48
C ASP A 256 -14.15 0.14 2.30
N ARG A 257 -13.86 1.43 2.47
CA ARG A 257 -13.22 2.21 1.41
C ARG A 257 -11.84 1.65 1.08
N ALA A 258 -10.91 1.63 2.03
CA ALA A 258 -9.50 1.34 1.74
C ALA A 258 -9.23 -0.10 1.32
N PHE A 259 -9.99 -1.09 1.80
CA PHE A 259 -9.72 -2.51 1.51
C PHE A 259 -10.77 -3.15 0.63
N VAL A 260 -12.07 -2.97 0.92
CA VAL A 260 -13.14 -3.65 0.18
C VAL A 260 -13.30 -3.04 -1.21
N GLN A 261 -13.56 -1.73 -1.30
CA GLN A 261 -13.77 -1.05 -2.58
C GLN A 261 -12.51 -1.05 -3.46
N PHE A 262 -11.34 -0.91 -2.84
CA PHE A 262 -10.04 -0.97 -3.53
C PHE A 262 -9.51 -2.40 -3.74
N SER A 263 -10.33 -3.42 -3.47
CA SER A 263 -10.06 -4.83 -3.77
C SER A 263 -8.73 -5.35 -3.24
N HIS A 264 -8.50 -5.17 -1.93
CA HIS A 264 -7.49 -5.94 -1.23
C HIS A 264 -7.80 -7.44 -1.39
N PRO A 265 -6.84 -8.29 -1.83
CA PRO A 265 -7.11 -9.68 -2.16
C PRO A 265 -7.21 -10.55 -0.90
N PHE A 266 -8.23 -10.32 -0.07
CA PHE A 266 -8.47 -11.04 1.19
C PHE A 266 -8.48 -12.55 0.98
N HIS A 267 -9.15 -13.05 -0.07
CA HIS A 267 -9.21 -14.49 -0.36
C HIS A 267 -7.82 -15.10 -0.54
N ARG A 268 -6.87 -14.39 -1.15
CA ARG A 268 -5.50 -14.87 -1.34
C ARG A 268 -4.65 -14.69 -0.09
N ARG A 269 -4.80 -13.57 0.62
CA ARG A 269 -3.99 -13.24 1.80
C ARG A 269 -4.40 -14.03 3.04
N CYS A 270 -5.68 -14.34 3.16
CA CYS A 270 -6.26 -15.10 4.27
C CYS A 270 -6.42 -16.60 3.96
N ALA A 271 -6.07 -17.07 2.76
CA ALA A 271 -6.13 -18.50 2.40
C ALA A 271 -5.29 -19.39 3.31
N ARG A 272 -4.19 -18.85 3.88
CA ARG A 272 -3.30 -19.57 4.77
C ARG A 272 -3.09 -18.76 6.04
N SER A 273 -3.72 -19.21 7.12
CA SER A 273 -3.47 -18.70 8.47
C SER A 273 -2.10 -19.15 8.98
N ALA A 274 -1.54 -18.39 9.93
CA ALA A 274 -0.38 -18.85 10.70
C ALA A 274 -0.66 -20.19 11.39
N LEU A 275 -1.88 -20.42 11.88
CA LEU A 275 -2.31 -21.68 12.49
C LEU A 275 -2.42 -22.83 11.47
N TYR A 276 -2.88 -22.54 10.25
CA TYR A 276 -2.91 -23.54 9.16
C TYR A 276 -1.52 -24.07 8.86
N SER A 277 -0.51 -23.18 8.91
CA SER A 277 0.90 -23.52 8.65
C SER A 277 1.51 -24.41 9.73
N LEU A 278 0.89 -24.51 10.92
CA LEU A 278 1.34 -25.37 12.01
C LEU A 278 0.78 -26.80 11.94
N GLN A 279 -0.21 -27.07 11.07
CA GLN A 279 -0.81 -28.40 10.94
C GLN A 279 0.16 -29.42 10.30
N PRO A 280 0.08 -30.71 10.67
CA PRO A 280 0.84 -31.78 10.01
C PRO A 280 0.58 -31.83 8.49
N GLN A 281 1.64 -32.06 7.70
CA GLN A 281 1.58 -32.08 6.22
C GLN A 281 0.49 -33.01 5.64
N GLN A 282 0.14 -34.10 6.33
CA GLN A 282 -0.92 -35.02 5.90
C GLN A 282 -2.31 -34.39 5.90
N GLN A 283 -2.60 -33.43 6.79
CA GLN A 283 -3.90 -32.75 6.84
C GLN A 283 -4.00 -31.61 5.81
N GLN A 284 -2.85 -30.99 5.48
CA GLN A 284 -2.78 -29.90 4.50
C GLN A 284 -3.03 -30.38 3.06
N SER A 285 -2.58 -31.59 2.71
CA SER A 285 -2.80 -32.18 1.38
C SER A 285 -4.25 -32.63 1.16
N SER A 286 -4.92 -33.14 2.20
CA SER A 286 -6.35 -33.50 2.13
C SER A 286 -7.25 -32.28 1.92
N GLN A 287 -6.99 -31.17 2.61
CA GLN A 287 -7.76 -29.94 2.46
C GLN A 287 -7.48 -29.22 1.13
N GLN A 288 -6.25 -29.27 0.61
CA GLN A 288 -5.95 -28.75 -0.73
C GLN A 288 -6.65 -29.52 -1.84
N GLN A 289 -6.76 -30.85 -1.71
CA GLN A 289 -7.51 -31.67 -2.66
C GLN A 289 -9.02 -31.38 -2.60
N GLN A 290 -9.59 -31.12 -1.42
CA GLN A 290 -10.99 -30.71 -1.29
C GLN A 290 -11.29 -29.31 -1.85
N GLN A 291 -10.38 -28.34 -1.67
CA GLN A 291 -10.56 -26.98 -2.22
C GLN A 291 -10.35 -26.89 -3.74
N GLN A 292 -9.67 -27.85 -4.37
CA GLN A 292 -9.55 -27.91 -5.84
C GLN A 292 -10.72 -28.64 -6.52
N GLN A 293 -11.57 -29.32 -5.75
CA GLN A 293 -12.75 -30.05 -6.24
C GLN A 293 -14.06 -29.26 -6.10
N GLN A 294 -14.01 -28.03 -5.59
CA GLN A 294 -15.13 -27.08 -5.51
C GLN A 294 -14.82 -25.84 -6.36
#